data_AF-A0A938MD00-F1
#
_entry.id   AF-A0A938MD00-F1
#
_cell.length_a   1.000
_cell.length_b   1.000
_cell.length_c   1.000
_cell.angle_alpha   90.00
_cell.angle_beta   90.00
_cell.angle_gamma   90.00
#
_symmetry.space_group_name_H-M   'P 1'
#
loop_
_entity.id
_entity.type
_entity.pdbx_description
1 polymer ?
#
loop_
_entity_poly.entity_id
_entity_poly.type
_entity_poly.pdbx_seq_one_letter_code
_entity_poly.pdbx_strand_id
1 'polypeptide(L)'
;MLPGDLAICRLDARAAVPDWALGGRLFSIIRTADELSVVCPSRRIPHGVRCDKGWRCLKVEGPLDLAETGVLASLAAPLARTGISLFALSTFDTDYLLIKARNLAKVAKGSHL
;
A
#
# COMPACT_ATOMS: atom_id res chain seq x y z
N MET A 1 0.14 9.99 8.03
CA MET A 1 0.60 9.70 6.65
C MET A 1 2.11 9.49 6.65
N LEU A 2 2.63 8.49 5.93
CA LEU A 2 4.07 8.27 5.81
C LEU A 2 4.71 9.18 4.73
N PRO A 3 5.98 9.57 4.91
CA PRO A 3 6.70 10.38 3.91
C PRO A 3 7.11 9.54 2.70
N GLY A 4 7.14 10.19 1.53
CA GLY A 4 7.59 9.62 0.27
C GLY A 4 6.51 8.89 -0.53
N ASP A 5 6.85 8.63 -1.80
CA ASP A 5 5.99 7.93 -2.75
C ASP A 5 6.36 6.44 -2.83
N LEU A 6 5.35 5.60 -2.80
CA LEU A 6 5.44 4.16 -2.98
C LEU A 6 4.99 3.76 -4.37
N ALA A 7 5.36 2.55 -4.74
CA ALA A 7 4.96 1.90 -5.96
C ALA A 7 4.72 0.41 -5.71
N ILE A 8 3.84 -0.18 -6.52
CA ILE A 8 3.48 -1.59 -6.48
C ILE A 8 4.08 -2.23 -7.74
N CYS A 9 5.00 -3.16 -7.56
CA CYS A 9 5.70 -3.85 -8.63
C CYS A 9 5.20 -5.28 -8.76
N ARG A 10 5.19 -5.78 -9.98
CA ARG A 10 4.94 -7.19 -10.28
C ARG A 10 6.19 -7.82 -10.86
N LEU A 11 6.67 -8.86 -10.21
CA LEU A 11 7.75 -9.72 -10.70
C LEU A 11 7.21 -11.14 -10.95
N ASP A 12 8.01 -11.95 -11.62
CA ASP A 12 7.72 -13.38 -11.82
C ASP A 12 7.54 -14.12 -10.48
N ALA A 13 6.65 -15.10 -10.44
CA ALA A 13 6.32 -15.88 -9.23
C ALA A 13 7.52 -16.60 -8.61
N ARG A 14 8.52 -16.95 -9.42
CA ARG A 14 9.74 -17.65 -9.02
C ARG A 14 10.95 -16.73 -8.94
N ALA A 15 10.81 -15.45 -9.25
CA ALA A 15 11.90 -14.49 -9.09
C ALA A 15 12.39 -14.45 -7.64
N ALA A 16 13.71 -14.39 -7.45
CA ALA A 16 14.29 -14.09 -6.15
C ALA A 16 13.78 -12.72 -5.66
N VAL A 17 13.73 -12.53 -4.34
CA VAL A 17 13.42 -11.21 -3.77
C VAL A 17 14.62 -10.31 -4.07
N PRO A 18 14.44 -9.19 -4.79
CA PRO A 18 15.56 -8.36 -5.18
C PRO A 18 15.98 -7.40 -4.06
N ASP A 19 17.27 -7.09 -3.94
CA ASP A 19 17.81 -6.23 -2.89
C ASP A 19 17.20 -4.82 -2.87
N TRP A 20 16.80 -4.29 -4.04
CA TRP A 20 16.14 -3.00 -4.12
C TRP A 20 14.76 -2.99 -3.43
N ALA A 21 14.11 -4.14 -3.26
CA ALA A 21 12.84 -4.27 -2.54
C ALA A 21 13.00 -4.19 -1.02
N LEU A 22 14.17 -4.54 -0.49
CA LEU A 22 14.43 -4.73 0.95
C LEU A 22 14.83 -3.45 1.69
N GLY A 23 14.21 -2.30 1.39
CA GLY A 23 14.60 -1.06 2.06
C GLY A 23 13.61 0.10 1.99
N GLY A 24 13.75 1.01 2.94
CA GLY A 24 12.84 2.13 3.18
C GLY A 24 12.11 2.00 4.51
N ARG A 25 11.22 2.97 4.80
CA ARG A 25 10.41 2.98 6.04
C ARG A 25 9.23 2.00 5.99
N LEU A 26 8.77 1.67 4.79
CA LEU A 26 7.74 0.67 4.53
C LEU A 26 8.08 -0.02 3.21
N PHE A 27 8.14 -1.35 3.25
CA PHE A 27 8.11 -2.21 2.08
C PHE A 27 7.30 -3.46 2.42
N SER A 28 6.72 -4.10 1.41
CA SER A 28 6.00 -5.36 1.54
C SER A 28 6.36 -6.27 0.37
N ILE A 29 6.49 -7.56 0.66
CA ILE A 29 6.80 -8.60 -0.32
C ILE A 29 5.78 -9.71 -0.12
N ILE A 30 4.94 -9.92 -1.13
CA ILE A 30 3.92 -10.96 -1.12
C ILE A 30 4.20 -11.88 -2.30
N ARG A 31 4.46 -13.15 -2.01
CA ARG A 31 4.62 -14.17 -3.04
C ARG A 31 3.38 -15.04 -3.08
N THR A 32 2.81 -15.17 -4.26
CA THR A 32 1.73 -16.12 -4.55
C THR A 32 2.24 -17.16 -5.56
N ALA A 33 1.37 -18.08 -5.98
CA ALA A 33 1.68 -18.97 -7.10
C ALA A 33 1.86 -18.22 -8.44
N ASP A 34 1.27 -17.02 -8.56
CA ASP A 34 1.14 -16.29 -9.82
C ASP A 34 2.16 -15.15 -9.97
N GLU A 35 2.67 -14.62 -8.85
CA GLU A 35 3.60 -13.47 -8.88
C GLU A 35 4.37 -13.27 -7.58
N LEU A 36 5.39 -12.41 -7.69
CA LEU A 36 6.00 -11.71 -6.57
C LEU A 36 5.57 -10.23 -6.62
N SER A 37 4.66 -9.85 -5.73
CA SER A 37 4.19 -8.48 -5.57
C SER A 37 5.06 -7.74 -4.56
N VAL A 38 5.56 -6.57 -4.95
CA VAL A 38 6.47 -5.76 -4.13
C VAL A 38 5.91 -4.36 -3.98
N VAL A 39 5.69 -3.93 -2.74
CA VAL A 39 5.45 -2.52 -2.41
C VAL A 39 6.72 -1.94 -1.84
N CYS A 40 7.26 -0.87 -2.43
CA CYS A 40 8.47 -0.21 -1.93
C CYS A 40 8.55 1.26 -2.36
N PRO A 41 9.51 2.06 -1.84
CA PRO A 41 9.73 3.42 -2.28
C PRO A 41 10.03 3.52 -3.78
N SER A 42 9.27 4.37 -4.49
CA SER A 42 9.33 4.48 -5.96
C SER A 42 10.74 4.73 -6.51
N ARG A 43 11.58 5.45 -5.75
CA ARG A 43 12.96 5.80 -6.11
C ARG A 43 13.94 4.61 -6.12
N ARG A 44 13.58 3.50 -5.48
CA ARG A 44 14.44 2.31 -5.41
C ARG A 44 14.25 1.38 -6.61
N ILE A 45 13.20 1.57 -7.39
CA ILE A 45 12.83 0.66 -8.47
C ILE A 45 13.73 0.91 -9.70
N PRO A 46 14.47 -0.11 -10.18
CA PRO A 46 15.24 -0.02 -11.41
C PRO A 46 14.37 0.24 -12.65
N HIS A 47 15.00 0.73 -13.72
CA HIS A 47 14.33 0.84 -15.02
C HIS A 47 13.88 -0.54 -15.53
N GLY A 48 12.74 -0.58 -16.24
CA GLY A 48 12.22 -1.80 -16.85
C GLY A 48 11.38 -2.69 -15.93
N VAL A 49 11.34 -2.44 -14.61
CA VAL A 49 10.45 -3.18 -13.70
C VAL A 49 9.00 -2.75 -13.93
N ARG A 50 8.13 -3.72 -14.20
CA ARG A 50 6.67 -3.50 -14.28
C ARG A 50 6.15 -3.04 -12.92
N CYS A 51 5.75 -1.78 -12.84
CA CYS A 51 5.26 -1.19 -11.60
C CYS A 51 4.20 -0.10 -11.84
N ASP A 52 3.39 0.11 -10.83
CA ASP A 52 2.44 1.21 -10.75
C ASP A 52 2.85 2.17 -9.62
N LYS A 53 3.23 3.41 -9.98
CA LYS A 53 3.83 4.41 -9.09
C LYS A 53 2.82 5.45 -8.57
N GLY A 54 3.27 6.32 -7.66
CA GLY A 54 2.49 7.46 -7.19
C GLY A 54 1.47 7.10 -6.11
N TRP A 55 1.81 6.13 -5.26
CA TRP A 55 1.01 5.75 -4.11
C TRP A 55 1.50 6.46 -2.85
N ARG A 56 0.56 6.89 -2.01
CA ARG A 56 0.81 7.52 -0.70
C ARG A 56 0.19 6.64 0.37
N CYS A 57 0.90 6.49 1.48
CA CYS A 57 0.52 5.56 2.54
C CYS A 57 0.00 6.30 3.78
N LEU A 58 -1.18 5.87 4.23
CA LEU A 58 -1.79 6.19 5.50
C LEU A 58 -1.60 4.98 6.42
N LYS A 59 -1.07 5.19 7.62
CA LYS A 59 -0.98 4.15 8.65
C LYS A 59 -2.23 4.29 9.51
N VAL A 60 -2.92 3.19 9.79
CA VAL A 60 -4.03 3.17 10.76
C VAL A 60 -3.44 3.27 12.18
N GLU A 61 -4.07 4.04 13.06
CA GLU A 61 -3.58 4.22 14.43
C GLU A 61 -3.91 3.01 15.31
N GLY A 62 -3.03 2.74 16.28
CA GLY A 62 -3.13 1.61 17.23
C GLY A 62 -2.49 0.31 16.73
N PRO A 63 -2.21 -0.64 17.64
CA PRO A 63 -2.28 -2.04 17.29
C PRO A 63 -3.75 -2.44 17.19
N LEU A 64 -4.16 -2.99 16.04
CA LEU A 64 -5.45 -3.61 15.81
C LEU A 64 -5.35 -5.07 16.23
N ASP A 65 -6.29 -5.55 17.03
CA ASP A 65 -6.39 -6.99 17.28
C ASP A 65 -6.73 -7.70 15.96
N LEU A 66 -6.07 -8.82 15.67
CA LEU A 66 -6.37 -9.62 14.48
C LEU A 66 -7.82 -10.15 14.46
N ALA A 67 -8.48 -10.20 15.62
CA ALA A 67 -9.89 -10.55 15.75
C ALA A 67 -10.85 -9.36 15.50
N GLU A 68 -10.34 -8.12 15.41
CA GLU A 68 -11.17 -6.97 15.10
C GLU A 68 -11.72 -7.07 13.68
N THR A 69 -13.05 -7.00 13.58
CA THR A 69 -13.76 -7.02 12.30
C THR A 69 -14.29 -5.64 11.97
N GLY A 70 -14.40 -5.34 10.67
CA GLY A 70 -15.03 -4.12 10.20
C GLY A 70 -14.14 -2.87 10.13
N VAL A 71 -12.92 -2.89 10.68
CA VAL A 71 -11.98 -1.74 10.61
C VAL A 71 -11.63 -1.40 9.16
N LEU A 72 -11.17 -2.38 8.36
CA LEU A 72 -10.90 -2.14 6.94
C LEU A 72 -12.16 -1.74 6.17
N ALA A 73 -13.32 -2.28 6.52
CA ALA A 73 -14.58 -1.94 5.86
C ALA A 73 -15.00 -0.48 6.13
N SER A 74 -14.86 -0.01 7.37
CA SER A 74 -15.19 1.37 7.75
C SER A 74 -14.29 2.40 7.04
N LEU A 75 -13.03 2.04 6.80
CA LEU A 75 -12.06 2.86 6.07
C LEU A 75 -12.23 2.78 4.55
N ALA A 76 -12.53 1.60 4.00
CA ALA A 76 -12.67 1.40 2.55
C ALA A 76 -14.00 1.95 2.00
N ALA A 77 -15.10 1.83 2.74
CA ALA A 77 -16.43 2.24 2.29
C ALA A 77 -16.51 3.72 1.81
N PRO A 78 -16.00 4.73 2.53
CA PRO A 78 -16.03 6.12 2.06
C PRO A 78 -15.17 6.35 0.80
N LEU A 79 -14.02 5.66 0.69
CA LEU A 79 -13.16 5.74 -0.49
C LEU A 79 -13.85 5.14 -1.72
N ALA A 80 -14.50 3.98 -1.55
CA ALA A 80 -15.26 3.33 -2.60
C ALA A 80 -16.40 4.22 -3.13
N ARG A 81 -17.18 4.85 -2.23
CA ARG A 81 -18.26 5.79 -2.61
C ARG A 81 -17.79 6.98 -3.44
N THR A 82 -16.51 7.35 -3.32
CA THR A 82 -15.91 8.48 -4.07
C THR A 82 -15.05 8.02 -5.25
N GLY A 83 -15.09 6.73 -5.59
CA GLY A 83 -14.32 6.15 -6.69
C GLY A 83 -12.80 6.18 -6.46
N ILE A 84 -12.36 6.21 -5.21
CA ILE A 84 -10.95 6.22 -4.83
C ILE A 84 -10.50 4.78 -4.61
N SER A 85 -9.60 4.31 -5.48
CA SER A 85 -8.94 3.02 -5.31
C SER A 85 -8.11 3.00 -4.02
N LEU A 86 -8.24 1.90 -3.29
CA LEU A 86 -7.50 1.58 -2.07
C LEU A 86 -6.66 0.33 -2.30
N PHE A 87 -5.43 0.32 -1.80
CA PHE A 87 -4.60 -0.87 -1.69
C PHE A 87 -4.21 -1.05 -0.22
N ALA A 88 -4.73 -2.09 0.43
CA ALA A 88 -4.52 -2.33 1.85
C ALA A 88 -3.37 -3.32 2.07
N LEU A 89 -2.54 -3.03 3.06
CA LEU A 89 -1.45 -3.89 3.53
C LEU A 89 -1.62 -4.09 5.03
N SER A 90 -2.02 -5.29 5.43
CA SER A 90 -2.08 -5.68 6.83
C SER A 90 -0.72 -6.16 7.33
N THR A 91 -0.42 -5.81 8.57
CA THR A 91 0.71 -6.36 9.35
C THR A 91 0.17 -7.03 10.60
N PHE A 92 1.05 -7.55 11.45
CA PHE A 92 0.62 -8.07 12.76
C PHE A 92 -0.03 -6.98 13.63
N ASP A 93 0.59 -5.79 13.68
CA ASP A 93 0.12 -4.73 14.56
C ASP A 93 -1.02 -3.93 13.92
N THR A 94 -0.95 -3.58 12.64
CA THR A 94 -1.91 -2.63 12.06
C THR A 94 -1.97 -2.70 10.54
N ASP A 95 -2.86 -1.91 9.98
CA ASP A 95 -3.06 -1.76 8.54
C ASP A 95 -2.38 -0.49 7.97
N TYR A 96 -1.91 -0.62 6.73
CA TYR A 96 -1.38 0.46 5.92
C TYR A 96 -2.23 0.58 4.66
N LEU A 97 -2.85 1.75 4.50
CA LEU A 97 -3.76 2.07 3.41
C LEU A 97 -3.04 2.92 2.37
N LEU A 98 -2.89 2.39 1.16
CA LEU A 98 -2.29 3.09 0.04
C LEU A 98 -3.38 3.65 -0.87
N ILE A 99 -3.25 4.93 -1.20
CA ILE A 99 -4.10 5.63 -2.18
C ILE A 99 -3.23 6.36 -3.19
N LYS A 100 -3.76 6.62 -4.38
CA LYS A 100 -3.04 7.41 -5.38
C LYS A 100 -2.84 8.85 -4.91
N ALA A 101 -1.64 9.40 -5.09
CA ALA A 101 -1.30 10.77 -4.71
C ALA A 101 -2.30 11.81 -5.29
N ARG A 102 -2.75 11.62 -6.53
CA ARG A 102 -3.76 12.45 -7.20
C ARG A 102 -5.12 12.50 -6.47
N ASN A 103 -5.41 11.55 -5.60
CA ASN A 103 -6.66 11.47 -4.84
C ASN A 103 -6.55 12.08 -3.43
N LEU A 104 -5.35 12.50 -2.99
CA LEU A 104 -5.16 13.04 -1.63
C LEU A 104 -6.06 14.26 -1.33
N ALA A 105 -6.19 15.17 -2.30
CA ALA A 105 -7.02 16.36 -2.14
C ALA A 105 -8.52 16.03 -1.99
N LYS A 106 -8.96 14.89 -2.53
CA LYS A 106 -10.35 14.43 -2.40
C LYS A 106 -10.61 13.81 -1.04
N VAL A 107 -9.63 13.06 -0.50
CA VAL A 107 -9.71 12.49 0.85
C VAL A 107 -9.73 13.58 1.91
N ALA A 108 -8.85 14.58 1.82
CA ALA A 108 -8.79 15.68 2.79
C ALA A 108 -10.08 16.52 2.88
N LYS A 109 -10.91 16.53 1.83
CA LYS A 109 -12.20 17.24 1.81
C LYS A 109 -13.39 16.39 2.28
N GLY A 110 -13.19 15.08 2.41
CA GLY A 110 -14.28 14.12 2.68
C GLY A 110 -14.18 13.38 4.02
N SER A 111 -13.24 13.76 4.90
CA SER A 111 -12.88 12.92 6.05
C SER A 111 -12.86 13.70 7.36
N HIS A 112 -13.91 13.51 8.16
CA HIS A 112 -13.76 13.31 9.60
C HIS A 112 -13.19 11.90 9.85
N LEU A 113 -11.97 11.65 9.35
CA LEU A 113 -11.14 10.51 9.76
C LEU A 113 -10.23 10.98 10.88
#